data_AF-A0A2V9GCR4-F1
#
_entry.id   AF-A0A2V9GCR4-F1
#
_cell.length_a   1.000
_cell.length_b   1.000
_cell.length_c   1.000
_cell.angle_alpha   90.00
_cell.angle_beta   90.00
_cell.angle_gamma   90.00
#
_symmetry.space_group_name_H-M   'P 1'
#
loop_
_entity.id
_entity.type
_entity.pdbx_description
1 polymer ?
#
loop_
_entity_poly.entity_id
_entity_poly.type
_entity_poly.pdbx_seq_one_letter_code
_entity_poly.pdbx_strand_id
1 'polypeptide(L)'
;MFEHAQEYQRVNRALLGSNAEAVVRRRIHSVLAGIVSHELKLELQRRKRASIPVSPELVTHFLVSAYTSVLTWWLNSRNPVSPEEIDAAYRRLVVPCLASIFG
;
A
#
# COMPACT_ATOMS: atom_id res chain seq x y z
N MET A 1 -4.75 8.06 -0.29
CA MET A 1 -3.30 8.10 0.02
C MET A 1 -2.45 8.59 -1.16
N PHE A 2 -2.76 8.21 -2.40
CA PHE A 2 -2.07 8.77 -3.58
C PHE A 2 -2.25 10.29 -3.72
N GLU A 3 -3.43 10.83 -3.42
CA GLU A 3 -3.66 12.30 -3.39
C GLU A 3 -2.74 13.01 -2.41
N HIS A 4 -2.67 12.50 -1.18
CA HIS A 4 -1.75 13.01 -0.16
C HIS A 4 -0.30 12.91 -0.63
N ALA A 5 0.10 11.83 -1.30
CA ALA A 5 1.45 11.72 -1.85
C ALA A 5 1.73 12.73 -2.99
N GLN A 6 0.71 13.14 -3.75
CA GLN A 6 0.81 14.18 -4.77
C GLN A 6 1.03 15.56 -4.16
N GLU A 7 0.27 15.88 -3.11
CA GLU A 7 0.35 17.17 -2.40
C GLU A 7 1.76 17.41 -1.85
N TYR A 8 2.45 16.34 -1.45
CA TYR A 8 3.84 16.38 -0.98
C TYR A 8 4.86 15.98 -2.05
N GLN A 9 4.51 15.88 -3.34
CA GLN A 9 5.40 15.36 -4.39
C GLN A 9 6.72 16.14 -4.48
N ARG A 10 6.71 17.48 -4.28
CA ARG A 10 7.94 18.30 -4.26
C ARG A 10 8.84 17.97 -3.08
N VAL A 11 8.27 17.76 -1.90
CA VAL A 11 9.00 17.36 -0.68
C VAL A 11 9.49 15.92 -0.80
N ASN A 12 8.66 15.02 -1.30
CA ASN A 12 9.01 13.64 -1.61
C ASN A 12 10.19 13.62 -2.59
N ARG A 13 10.17 14.40 -3.67
CA ARG A 13 11.26 14.48 -4.66
C ARG A 13 12.56 15.04 -4.10
N ALA A 14 12.50 15.95 -3.13
CA ALA A 14 13.70 16.44 -2.43
C ALA A 14 14.29 15.40 -1.46
N LEU A 15 13.45 14.47 -0.96
CA LEU A 15 13.87 13.35 -0.11
C LEU A 15 14.39 12.17 -0.94
N LEU A 16 13.81 11.93 -2.13
CA LEU A 16 14.24 10.93 -3.11
C LEU A 16 15.67 11.22 -3.58
N GLY A 17 16.61 10.32 -3.30
CA GLY A 17 18.04 10.43 -3.61
C GLY A 17 18.95 10.73 -2.42
N SER A 18 18.39 10.88 -1.21
CA SER A 18 19.15 11.10 0.04
C SER A 18 19.16 9.86 0.92
N ASN A 19 20.13 9.76 1.85
CA ASN A 19 20.10 8.71 2.89
C ASN A 19 18.82 8.74 3.75
N ALA A 20 18.11 9.89 3.79
CA ALA A 20 16.83 10.03 4.48
C ALA A 20 15.67 9.34 3.72
N GLU A 21 15.80 9.09 2.41
CA GLU A 21 14.79 8.38 1.61
C GLU A 21 14.49 7.00 2.20
N ALA A 22 15.53 6.21 2.45
CA ALA A 22 15.39 4.86 2.98
C ALA A 22 14.71 4.84 4.37
N VAL A 23 15.01 5.84 5.20
CA VAL A 23 14.41 5.98 6.55
C VAL A 23 12.94 6.34 6.45
N VAL A 24 12.59 7.34 5.64
CA VAL A 24 11.20 7.77 5.42
C VAL A 24 10.38 6.64 4.81
N ARG A 25 10.93 5.94 3.79
CA ARG A 25 10.26 4.84 3.11
C ARG A 25 10.01 3.65 4.06
N ARG A 26 10.98 3.31 4.92
CA ARG A 26 10.79 2.32 6.00
C ARG A 26 9.71 2.73 6.99
N ARG A 27 9.67 4.01 7.38
CA ARG A 27 8.64 4.51 8.31
C ARG A 27 7.25 4.45 7.70
N ILE A 28 7.07 4.88 6.45
CA ILE A 28 5.81 4.77 5.71
C ILE A 28 5.37 3.31 5.62
N HIS A 29 6.28 2.41 5.22
CA HIS A 29 6.00 0.98 5.14
C HIS A 29 5.55 0.41 6.50
N SER A 30 6.23 0.76 7.59
CA SER A 30 5.88 0.29 8.94
C SER A 30 4.51 0.79 9.40
N VAL A 31 4.18 2.05 9.15
CA VAL A 31 2.86 2.63 9.48
C VAL A 31 1.76 1.92 8.68
N LEU A 32 1.96 1.77 7.37
CA LEU A 32 1.00 1.08 6.50
C LEU A 32 0.81 -0.38 6.90
N ALA A 33 1.88 -1.09 7.29
CA ALA A 33 1.79 -2.46 7.79
C ALA A 33 1.00 -2.56 9.09
N GLY A 34 1.17 -1.61 10.02
CA GLY A 34 0.36 -1.53 11.23
C GLY A 34 -1.13 -1.35 10.92
N ILE A 35 -1.46 -0.43 10.02
CA ILE A 35 -2.85 -0.18 9.60
C ILE A 35 -3.45 -1.40 8.92
N VAL A 36 -2.78 -1.94 7.90
CA VAL A 36 -3.28 -3.06 7.10
C VAL A 36 -3.44 -4.33 7.95
N SER A 37 -2.49 -4.64 8.83
CA SER A 37 -2.61 -5.81 9.72
C SER A 37 -3.76 -5.65 10.71
N HIS A 38 -3.98 -4.45 11.23
CA HIS A 38 -5.12 -4.17 12.11
C HIS A 38 -6.46 -4.37 11.39
N GLU A 39 -6.63 -3.75 10.22
CA GLU A 39 -7.85 -3.88 9.39
C GLU A 39 -8.09 -5.33 8.97
N LEU A 40 -7.04 -6.05 8.57
CA LEU A 40 -7.13 -7.47 8.23
C LEU A 40 -7.62 -8.31 9.42
N LYS A 41 -7.11 -8.05 10.62
CA LYS A 41 -7.55 -8.73 11.84
C LYS A 41 -9.02 -8.46 12.15
N LEU A 42 -9.46 -7.20 12.04
CA LEU A 42 -10.86 -6.83 12.23
C LEU A 42 -11.78 -7.52 11.21
N GLU A 43 -11.36 -7.58 9.94
CA GLU A 43 -12.14 -8.23 8.89
C GLU A 43 -12.27 -9.74 9.11
N LEU A 44 -11.19 -10.41 9.54
CA LEU A 44 -11.22 -11.82 9.91
C LEU A 44 -12.19 -12.09 11.08
N GLN A 45 -12.15 -11.23 12.11
CA GLN A 45 -13.07 -11.30 13.24
C GLN A 45 -14.53 -11.09 12.80
N ARG A 46 -14.80 -10.08 11.97
CA ARG A 46 -16.13 -9.76 11.44
C ARG A 46 -16.72 -10.93 10.64
N ARG A 47 -15.89 -11.60 9.84
CA ARG A 47 -16.28 -12.78 9.05
C ARG A 47 -16.36 -14.07 9.88
N LYS A 48 -16.06 -14.03 11.18
CA LYS A 48 -15.95 -15.21 12.06
C LYS A 48 -15.03 -16.29 11.47
N ARG A 49 -14.01 -15.90 10.72
CA ARG A 49 -13.03 -16.82 10.13
C ARG A 49 -11.83 -16.97 11.06
N ALA A 50 -11.62 -18.20 11.53
CA ALA A 50 -10.46 -18.55 12.34
C ALA A 50 -9.17 -18.63 11.51
N SER A 51 -9.26 -18.88 10.20
CA SER A 51 -8.12 -18.96 9.30
C SER A 51 -8.50 -18.57 7.86
N ILE A 52 -7.49 -18.14 7.12
CA ILE A 52 -7.49 -17.91 5.67
C ILE A 52 -6.38 -18.77 5.04
N PRO A 53 -6.45 -19.07 3.73
CA PRO A 53 -5.47 -19.95 3.07
C PRO A 53 -4.03 -19.44 3.08
N VAL A 54 -3.83 -18.15 3.37
CA VAL A 54 -2.55 -17.45 3.40
C VAL A 54 -2.38 -16.79 4.76
N SER A 55 -1.18 -16.78 5.34
CA SER A 55 -1.00 -16.13 6.65
C SER A 55 -1.36 -14.64 6.60
N PRO A 56 -2.06 -14.10 7.62
CA PRO A 56 -2.41 -12.67 7.66
C PRO A 56 -1.19 -11.75 7.55
N GLU A 57 -0.06 -12.18 8.10
CA GLU A 57 1.22 -11.47 8.02
C GLU A 57 1.71 -11.36 6.57
N LEU A 58 1.61 -12.45 5.79
CA LEU A 58 2.03 -12.45 4.38
C LEU A 58 1.08 -11.59 3.53
N VAL A 59 -0.23 -11.65 3.79
CA VAL A 59 -1.21 -10.77 3.13
C VAL A 59 -0.88 -9.31 3.40
N THR A 60 -0.62 -8.95 4.66
CA THR A 60 -0.21 -7.59 5.05
C THR A 60 1.06 -7.17 4.32
N HIS A 61 2.09 -8.02 4.32
CA HIS A 61 3.36 -7.72 3.67
C HIS A 61 3.19 -7.51 2.15
N PHE A 62 2.41 -8.36 1.49
CA PHE A 62 2.09 -8.25 0.06
C PHE A 62 1.42 -6.92 -0.26
N LEU A 63 0.35 -6.57 0.46
CA LEU A 63 -0.42 -5.34 0.22
C LEU A 63 0.45 -4.10 0.36
N VAL A 64 1.22 -4.02 1.45
CA VAL A 64 2.04 -2.83 1.74
C VAL A 64 3.21 -2.72 0.75
N SER A 65 3.82 -3.85 0.40
CA SER A 65 4.93 -3.88 -0.56
C SER A 65 4.46 -3.49 -1.96
N ALA A 66 3.32 -4.05 -2.41
CA ALA A 66 2.70 -3.71 -3.68
C ALA A 66 2.34 -2.22 -3.74
N TYR A 67 1.67 -1.69 -2.71
CA TYR A 67 1.32 -0.27 -2.62
C TYR A 67 2.56 0.62 -2.68
N THR A 68 3.58 0.33 -1.87
CA THR A 68 4.81 1.13 -1.81
C THR A 68 5.56 1.10 -3.14
N SER A 69 5.57 -0.04 -3.82
CA SER A 69 6.16 -0.20 -5.15
C SER A 69 5.44 0.65 -6.20
N VAL A 70 4.10 0.55 -6.28
CA VAL A 70 3.28 1.34 -7.21
C VAL A 70 3.42 2.83 -6.93
N LEU A 71 3.40 3.24 -5.67
CA LEU A 71 3.59 4.63 -5.26
C LEU A 71 4.96 5.17 -5.71
N THR A 72 6.02 4.39 -5.51
CA THR A 72 7.37 4.77 -5.92
C THR A 72 7.47 4.88 -7.44
N TRP A 73 6.89 3.93 -8.16
CA TRP A 73 6.85 3.96 -9.63
C TRP A 73 6.09 5.19 -10.14
N TRP A 74 4.89 5.45 -9.60
CA TRP A 74 4.05 6.56 -10.02
C TRP A 74 4.70 7.93 -9.76
N LEU A 75 5.29 8.14 -8.59
CA LEU A 75 5.99 9.39 -8.24
C LEU A 75 7.20 9.68 -9.14
N ASN A 76 7.87 8.63 -9.62
CA ASN A 76 9.03 8.74 -10.52
C ASN A 76 8.63 8.77 -12.01
N SER A 77 7.39 8.41 -12.33
CA SER A 77 6.90 8.43 -13.71
C SER A 77 6.71 9.87 -14.18
N ARG A 78 7.05 10.15 -15.45
CA ARG A 78 6.75 11.45 -16.09
C ARG A 78 5.29 11.56 -16.58
N ASN A 79 4.47 10.55 -16.29
CA ASN A 79 3.13 10.40 -16.85
C ASN A 79 2.07 11.20 -16.06
N PRO A 80 0.96 11.62 -16.70
CA PRO A 80 -0.06 12.48 -16.10
C PRO A 80 -1.18 11.69 -15.40
N VAL A 81 -0.94 10.43 -14.99
CA VAL A 81 -1.98 9.62 -14.33
C VAL A 81 -2.36 10.30 -13.01
N SER A 82 -3.64 10.64 -12.86
CA SER A 82 -4.11 11.33 -11.66
C SER A 82 -3.99 10.42 -10.44
N PRO A 83 -3.92 10.98 -9.22
CA PRO A 83 -3.91 10.18 -8.00
C PRO A 83 -5.11 9.24 -7.87
N GLU A 84 -6.27 9.66 -8.37
CA GLU A 84 -7.50 8.87 -8.37
C GLU A 84 -7.38 7.68 -9.33
N GLU A 85 -6.86 7.91 -10.53
CA GLU A 85 -6.69 6.87 -11.54
C GLU A 85 -5.71 5.78 -11.07
N ILE A 86 -4.60 6.17 -10.43
CA ILE A 86 -3.62 5.19 -9.92
C ILE A 86 -4.15 4.45 -8.68
N ASP A 87 -4.94 5.09 -7.81
CA ASP A 87 -5.61 4.41 -6.70
C ASP A 87 -6.59 3.37 -7.22
N ALA A 88 -7.41 3.73 -8.22
CA ALA A 88 -8.33 2.81 -8.87
C ALA A 88 -7.60 1.64 -9.56
N ALA A 89 -6.48 1.91 -10.24
CA ALA A 89 -5.66 0.87 -10.86
C ALA A 89 -5.07 -0.09 -9.81
N TYR A 90 -4.53 0.43 -8.71
CA TYR A 90 -4.02 -0.38 -7.60
C TYR A 90 -5.11 -1.27 -7.00
N ARG A 91 -6.31 -0.72 -6.73
CA ARG A 91 -7.44 -1.48 -6.23
C ARG A 91 -7.86 -2.60 -7.19
N ARG A 92 -7.90 -2.34 -8.50
CA ARG A 92 -8.21 -3.36 -9.52
C ARG A 92 -7.24 -4.54 -9.51
N LEU A 93 -5.99 -4.32 -9.13
CA LEU A 93 -5.00 -5.40 -8.99
C LEU A 93 -5.20 -6.20 -7.70
N VAL A 94 -5.46 -5.52 -6.59
CA VAL A 94 -5.41 -6.12 -5.25
C VAL A 94 -6.75 -6.71 -4.79
N VAL A 95 -7.87 -6.07 -5.12
CA VAL A 95 -9.20 -6.52 -4.67
C VAL A 95 -9.50 -7.96 -5.10
N PRO A 96 -9.20 -8.40 -6.35
CA PRO A 96 -9.39 -9.79 -6.74
C PRO A 96 -8.56 -10.78 -5.91
N CYS A 97 -7.33 -10.41 -5.52
CA CYS A 97 -6.50 -11.24 -4.65
C CYS A 97 -7.10 -11.37 -3.25
N LEU A 98 -7.66 -10.29 -2.70
CA LEU A 98 -8.34 -10.35 -1.41
C LEU A 98 -9.61 -11.18 -1.49
N ALA A 99 -10.41 -11.04 -2.55
CA ALA A 99 -11.60 -11.85 -2.76
C ALA A 99 -11.27 -13.36 -2.79
N SER A 100 -10.20 -13.77 -3.47
CA SER A 100 -9.81 -15.19 -3.49
C SER A 100 -9.37 -15.73 -2.12
N ILE A 101 -8.79 -14.90 -1.26
CA ILE A 101 -8.37 -15.26 0.10
C ILE A 101 -9.59 -15.32 1.05
N PHE A 102 -10.52 -14.38 0.90
CA PHE A 102 -11.68 -14.24 1.78
C PHE A 102 -12.94 -14.96 1.31
N GLY A 103 -12.93 -15.61 0.14
CA GLY A 103 -14.11 -16.23 -0.47
C GLY A 103 -15.29 -15.27 -0.49
#